data_AF-A0A7C5STG9-F1
#
_entry.id   AF-A0A7C5STG9-F1
#
_cell.length_a   1.000
_cell.length_b   1.000
_cell.length_c   1.000
_cell.angle_alpha   90.00
_cell.angle_beta   90.00
_cell.angle_gamma   90.00
#
_symmetry.space_group_name_H-M   'P 1'
#
loop_
_entity.id
_entity.type
_entity.pdbx_description
1 polymer ?
#
loop_
_entity_poly.entity_id
_entity_poly.type
_entity_poly.pdbx_seq_one_letter_code
_entity_poly.pdbx_strand_id
1 'polypeptide(L)' 'RIPAVLVEVGFANHPTEGRLLARADYRQKLAEGIAAGILEMLGNGAYAAAGR' A
#
# COMPACT_ATOMS: atom_id res chain seq x y z
N ARG A 1 10.00 17.77 -6.89
CA ARG A 1 8.88 16.85 -7.23
C ARG A 1 8.91 15.73 -6.20
N ILE A 2 7.76 15.30 -5.69
CA ILE A 2 7.65 14.23 -4.66
C ILE A 2 6.94 13.03 -5.31
N PRO A 3 7.41 11.79 -5.14
CA PRO A 3 6.71 10.59 -5.61
C PRO A 3 5.36 10.45 -4.92
N ALA A 4 4.29 10.20 -5.69
CA ALA A 4 2.93 10.03 -5.16
C ALA A 4 2.14 9.01 -5.98
N VAL A 5 1.32 8.22 -5.30
CA VAL A 5 0.40 7.23 -5.89
C VAL A 5 -0.93 7.21 -5.12
N LEU A 6 -2.01 6.81 -5.79
CA LEU A 6 -3.30 6.48 -5.17
C LEU A 6 -3.50 4.98 -5.33
N VAL A 7 -3.79 4.28 -4.22
CA VAL A 7 -4.04 2.84 -4.22
C VAL A 7 -5.51 2.59 -3.89
N GLU A 8 -6.24 2.02 -4.85
CA GLU A 8 -7.61 1.57 -4.62
C GLU A 8 -7.59 0.11 -4.16
N VAL A 9 -8.04 -0.14 -2.93
CA VAL A 9 -7.93 -1.46 -2.28
C VAL A 9 -9.18 -2.33 -2.42
N GLY A 10 -10.22 -1.82 -3.06
CA GLY A 10 -11.45 -2.55 -3.39
C GLY A 10 -12.70 -1.66 -3.40
N PHE A 11 -13.80 -2.21 -3.92
CA PHE A 11 -15.10 -1.52 -4.02
C PHE A 11 -16.03 -1.85 -2.85
N ALA A 12 -16.43 -0.83 -2.08
CA ALA A 12 -17.28 -1.02 -0.90
C ALA A 12 -18.69 -1.57 -1.22
N ASN A 13 -19.21 -1.30 -2.42
CA ASN A 13 -20.53 -1.78 -2.88
C ASN A 13 -20.48 -3.11 -3.64
N HIS A 14 -19.29 -3.66 -3.90
CA HIS A 14 -19.16 -4.95 -4.55
C HIS A 14 -19.45 -6.07 -3.53
N PRO A 15 -20.34 -7.05 -3.83
CA PRO A 15 -20.84 -8.02 -2.85
C PRO A 15 -19.75 -8.91 -2.23
N THR A 16 -18.62 -9.06 -2.90
CA THR A 16 -17.48 -9.83 -2.40
C THR A 16 -16.42 -8.94 -1.73
N GLU A 17 -16.02 -7.85 -2.39
CA GLU A 17 -14.95 -6.97 -1.88
C GLU A 17 -15.39 -6.15 -0.67
N GLY A 18 -16.60 -5.61 -0.66
CA GLY A 18 -17.13 -4.87 0.48
C GLY A 18 -17.12 -5.70 1.77
N ARG A 19 -17.43 -7.01 1.65
CA ARG A 19 -17.35 -7.96 2.77
C ARG A 19 -15.91 -8.19 3.24
N LEU A 20 -14.94 -8.22 2.32
CA LEU A 20 -13.53 -8.33 2.67
C LEU A 20 -13.05 -7.07 3.39
N LEU A 21 -13.40 -5.88 2.90
CA LEU A 21 -13.03 -4.60 3.51
C LEU A 21 -13.58 -4.42 4.93
N ALA A 22 -14.72 -5.03 5.24
CA ALA A 22 -15.29 -5.04 6.59
C ALA A 22 -14.47 -5.88 7.59
N ARG A 23 -13.67 -6.84 7.13
CA ARG A 23 -12.90 -7.72 8.01
C ARG A 23 -11.58 -7.10 8.47
N ALA A 24 -11.33 -7.15 9.78
CA ALA A 24 -10.14 -6.54 10.38
C ALA A 24 -8.83 -7.20 9.92
N ASP A 25 -8.81 -8.54 9.80
CA ASP A 25 -7.65 -9.30 9.31
C ASP A 25 -7.28 -8.94 7.87
N TYR A 26 -8.28 -8.75 7.01
CA TYR A 26 -8.07 -8.33 5.64
C TYR A 26 -7.50 -6.92 5.54
N ARG A 27 -8.03 -5.96 6.32
CA ARG A 27 -7.47 -4.59 6.38
C ARG A 27 -6.05 -4.58 6.91
N GLN A 28 -5.74 -5.43 7.90
CA GLN A 28 -4.37 -5.56 8.41
C GLN A 28 -3.42 -6.07 7.32
N LYS A 29 -3.82 -7.09 6.56
CA LYS A 29 -3.04 -7.59 5.41
C LYS A 29 -2.80 -6.51 4.34
N LEU A 30 -3.80 -5.68 4.04
CA LEU A 30 -3.65 -4.55 3.12
C LEU A 30 -2.63 -3.52 3.64
N ALA A 31 -2.73 -3.17 4.94
CA ALA A 31 -1.81 -2.24 5.58
C ALA A 31 -0.36 -2.74 5.55
N GLU A 32 -0.15 -4.03 5.80
CA GLU A 32 1.18 -4.66 5.71
C GLU A 32 1.78 -4.57 4.31
N GLY A 33 0.98 -4.84 3.27
CA GLY A 33 1.42 -4.71 1.88
C GLY A 33 1.78 -3.26 1.50
N ILE A 34 0.96 -2.29 1.92
CA ILE A 34 1.22 -0.86 1.69
C ILE A 34 2.50 -0.42 2.42
N ALA A 35 2.66 -0.82 3.68
CA ALA A 35 3.84 -0.51 4.47
C ALA A 35 5.11 -1.10 3.84
N ALA A 36 5.07 -2.35 3.39
CA ALA A 36 6.19 -2.99 2.71
C ALA A 36 6.60 -2.22 1.45
N GLY A 37 5.65 -1.82 0.60
CA GLY A 37 5.93 -1.05 -0.61
C GLY A 37 6.51 0.34 -0.33
N ILE A 38 6.02 1.03 0.72
CA ILE A 38 6.57 2.32 1.14
C ILE A 38 8.01 2.16 1.64
N LEU A 39 8.28 1.15 2.47
CA LEU A 39 9.62 0.89 3.00
C LEU A 39 10.60 0.51 1.89
N GLU A 40 10.17 -0.29 0.91
CA GLU A 40 10.97 -0.61 -0.28
C GLU A 40 11.27 0.65 -1.09
N MET A 41 10.27 1.50 -1.35
CA MET A 41 10.48 2.77 -2.06
C MET A 41 11.48 3.67 -1.33
N LEU A 42 11.36 3.81 -0.01
CA LEU A 42 12.26 4.62 0.80
C LEU A 42 13.67 4.02 0.84
N GLY A 43 13.79 2.69 0.94
CA GLY A 43 15.07 1.99 0.85
C GLY A 43 15.74 2.22 -0.49
N ASN A 44 15.03 2.00 -1.59
CA ASN A 44 15.52 2.24 -2.96
C ASN A 44 15.85 3.72 -3.20
N GLY A 45 15.04 4.64 -2.64
CA GLY A 45 15.31 6.08 -2.67
C GLY A 45 16.58 6.47 -1.90
N ALA A 46 16.86 5.82 -0.77
CA ALA A 46 18.10 6.00 -0.01
C ALA A 46 19.32 5.51 -0.80
N TYR A 47 19.25 4.34 -1.47
CA TYR A 47 20.33 3.85 -2.34
C TYR A 47 20.52 4.71 -3.60
N ALA A 48 19.44 5.25 -4.18
CA ALA A 48 19.50 6.17 -5.31
C ALA A 48 20.04 7.57 -4.94
N ALA A 49 19.96 7.96 -3.66
CA ALA A 49 20.53 9.21 -3.15
C ALA A 49 22.00 9.06 -2.73
N ALA A 50 22.40 7.89 -2.22
CA ALA A 50 23.75 7.60 -1.77
C ALA A 50 24.75 7.26 -2.91
N GLY A 51 24.25 7.01 -4.13
CA GLY A 51 25.07 6.74 -5.32
C GLY A 51 25.39 7.96 -6.19
N ARG A 52 25.24 9.18 -5.66
CA ARG A 52 25.67 10.44 -6.32
C ARG A 52 26.80 11.10 -5.57
#